data_AF-A0A0M1JJA6-F1
#
_entry.id   AF-A0A0M1JJA6-F1
#
_cell.length_a   1.000
_cell.length_b   1.000
_cell.length_c   1.000
_cell.angle_alpha   90.00
_cell.angle_beta   90.00
_cell.angle_gamma   90.00
#
_symmetry.space_group_name_H-M   'P 1'
#
loop_
_entity.id
_entity.type
_entity.pdbx_description
1 polymer ?
#
loop_
_entity_poly.entity_id
_entity_poly.type
_entity_poly.pdbx_seq_one_letter_code
_entity_poly.pdbx_strand_id
1 'polypeptide(L)'
;MNIQELLTLYQIIAAKHNLPKFAPQTVGLHIESEYLNSPHKVMATLETMQPISGWLSFQSCNYILHAGKKLPTMTDATGVLLNAELVNNTGVALQIRYYSSGSWLITKFTETPHGNYLKDTLKFVVQGSSEDYWHYKRFWHIDLEQGILPYAACLAR
;
A
#
# COMPACT_ATOMS: atom_id res chain seq x y z
N MET A 1 8.29 11.50 26.11
CA MET A 1 6.93 11.53 25.54
C MET A 1 6.75 10.25 24.74
N ASN A 2 5.76 9.43 25.08
CA ASN A 2 5.46 8.21 24.34
C ASN A 2 4.61 8.53 23.08
N ILE A 3 4.48 7.55 22.18
CA ILE A 3 3.76 7.74 20.91
C ILE A 3 2.28 8.09 21.08
N GLN A 4 1.64 7.58 22.14
CA GLN A 4 0.23 7.83 22.41
C GLN A 4 0.00 9.25 22.93
N GLU A 5 0.90 9.76 23.77
CA GLU A 5 0.92 11.16 24.21
C GLU A 5 1.13 12.10 23.01
N LEU A 6 2.09 11.78 22.12
CA LEU A 6 2.34 12.56 20.91
C LEU A 6 1.11 12.60 20.00
N LEU A 7 0.48 11.45 19.76
CA LEU A 7 -0.75 11.37 18.96
C LEU A 7 -1.88 12.22 19.56
N THR A 8 -2.06 12.16 20.87
CA THR A 8 -3.08 12.93 21.58
C THR A 8 -2.85 14.44 21.42
N LEU A 9 -1.61 14.89 21.63
CA LEU A 9 -1.23 16.30 21.44
C LEU A 9 -1.40 16.74 19.99
N TYR A 10 -0.97 15.91 19.04
CA TYR A 10 -1.13 16.19 17.61
C TYR A 10 -2.59 16.38 17.23
N GLN A 11 -3.50 15.52 17.71
CA GLN A 11 -4.93 15.62 17.38
C GLN A 11 -5.54 16.96 17.82
N ILE A 12 -5.15 17.48 18.98
CA ILE A 12 -5.59 18.79 19.48
C ILE A 12 -5.12 19.90 18.53
N ILE A 13 -3.84 19.87 18.12
CA ILE A 13 -3.25 20.86 17.22
C ILE A 13 -3.88 20.74 15.81
N ALA A 14 -4.00 19.53 15.29
CA ALA A 14 -4.52 19.25 13.96
C ALA A 14 -5.96 19.72 13.81
N ALA A 15 -6.80 19.54 14.85
CA ALA A 15 -8.17 20.05 14.86
C ALA A 15 -8.20 21.59 14.82
N LYS A 16 -7.34 22.26 15.59
CA LYS A 16 -7.28 23.72 15.66
C LYS A 16 -6.79 24.36 14.36
N HIS A 17 -5.89 23.68 13.65
CA HIS A 17 -5.18 24.24 12.49
C HIS A 17 -5.56 23.59 11.15
N ASN A 18 -6.58 22.72 11.14
CA ASN A 18 -7.01 21.96 9.97
C ASN A 18 -5.86 21.20 9.28
N LEU A 19 -4.98 20.59 10.08
CA LEU A 19 -3.89 19.76 9.57
C LEU A 19 -4.40 18.36 9.20
N PRO A 20 -3.66 17.60 8.37
CA PRO A 20 -3.93 16.18 8.14
C PRO A 20 -4.13 15.44 9.48
N LYS A 21 -4.96 14.40 9.48
CA LYS A 21 -5.27 13.65 10.70
C LYS A 21 -4.58 12.30 10.68
N PHE A 22 -3.91 11.95 11.77
CA PHE A 22 -3.58 10.56 12.05
C PHE A 22 -4.83 9.80 12.52
N ALA A 23 -4.79 8.48 12.34
CA ALA A 23 -5.74 7.55 12.94
C ALA A 23 -5.79 7.76 14.46
N PRO A 24 -6.94 7.49 15.10
CA PRO A 24 -7.12 7.76 16.53
C PRO A 24 -6.26 6.88 17.45
N GLN A 25 -5.69 5.81 16.91
CA GLN A 25 -4.89 4.83 17.62
C GLN A 25 -3.63 4.51 16.82
N THR A 26 -2.58 4.14 17.54
CA THR A 26 -1.37 3.57 16.96
C THR A 26 -1.65 2.17 16.42
N VAL A 27 -0.91 1.79 15.39
CA VAL A 27 -1.04 0.48 14.74
C VAL A 27 0.30 -0.23 14.70
N GLY A 28 0.24 -1.56 14.62
CA GLY A 28 1.38 -2.36 14.21
C GLY A 28 1.39 -2.51 12.69
N LEU A 29 2.58 -2.74 12.13
CA LEU A 29 2.76 -3.02 10.72
C LEU A 29 3.71 -4.20 10.58
N HIS A 30 3.22 -5.28 10.00
CA HIS A 30 4.03 -6.43 9.61
C HIS A 30 4.35 -6.33 8.12
N ILE A 31 5.64 -6.36 7.78
CA ILE A 31 6.14 -6.30 6.41
C ILE A 31 6.92 -7.58 6.12
N GLU A 32 6.48 -8.33 5.12
CA GLU A 32 7.18 -9.50 4.61
C GLU A 32 7.63 -9.22 3.19
N SER A 33 8.82 -9.71 2.81
CA SER A 33 9.29 -9.60 1.44
C SER A 33 9.95 -10.87 0.97
N GLU A 34 9.71 -11.20 -0.29
CA GLU A 34 10.31 -12.34 -0.96
C GLU A 34 10.66 -12.00 -2.41
N TYR A 35 11.65 -12.70 -2.95
CA TYR A 35 11.99 -12.64 -4.36
C TYR A 35 11.39 -13.83 -5.10
N LEU A 36 10.62 -13.56 -6.15
CA LEU A 36 10.16 -14.56 -7.10
C LEU A 36 10.93 -14.43 -8.40
N ASN A 37 11.25 -15.55 -9.03
CA ASN A 37 12.04 -15.60 -10.28
C ASN A 37 11.20 -16.07 -11.48
N SER A 38 9.87 -16.02 -11.37
CA SER A 38 8.96 -16.46 -12.41
C SER A 38 7.73 -15.56 -12.45
N PRO A 39 7.37 -15.02 -13.63
CA PRO A 39 6.18 -14.17 -13.75
C PRO A 39 4.90 -14.96 -13.45
N HIS A 40 4.87 -16.27 -13.73
CA HIS A 40 3.74 -17.13 -13.38
C HIS A 40 3.55 -17.28 -11.87
N LYS A 41 4.65 -17.37 -11.10
CA LYS A 41 4.57 -17.40 -9.64
C LYS A 41 4.04 -16.08 -9.08
N VAL A 42 4.46 -14.96 -9.67
CA VAL A 42 3.95 -13.63 -9.29
C VAL A 42 2.43 -13.53 -9.51
N MET A 43 1.94 -13.97 -10.67
CA MET A 43 0.51 -13.99 -10.94
C MET A 43 -0.25 -14.94 -9.99
N ALA A 44 0.30 -16.12 -9.68
CA ALA A 44 -0.30 -17.04 -8.72
C ALA A 44 -0.39 -16.44 -7.30
N THR A 45 0.60 -15.65 -6.87
CA THR A 45 0.55 -14.88 -5.63
C THR A 45 -0.61 -13.88 -5.64
N LEU A 46 -0.84 -13.18 -6.76
CA LEU A 46 -1.98 -12.26 -6.91
C LEU A 46 -3.32 -12.99 -6.86
N GLU A 47 -3.45 -14.11 -7.54
CA GLU A 47 -4.67 -14.93 -7.51
C GLU A 47 -4.98 -15.43 -6.10
N THR A 48 -3.97 -15.87 -5.36
CA THR A 48 -4.10 -16.33 -3.98
C THR A 48 -4.49 -15.19 -3.03
N MET A 49 -3.93 -14.00 -3.24
CA MET A 49 -4.22 -12.81 -2.44
C MET A 49 -5.67 -12.33 -2.60
N GLN A 50 -6.29 -12.58 -3.75
CA GLN A 50 -7.62 -12.09 -4.14
C GLN A 50 -7.77 -10.57 -3.98
N PRO A 51 -6.97 -9.77 -4.71
CA PRO A 51 -7.07 -8.32 -4.64
C PRO A 51 -8.43 -7.84 -5.14
N ILE A 52 -8.95 -6.79 -4.50
CA ILE A 52 -10.21 -6.15 -4.86
C ILE A 52 -10.00 -4.82 -5.55
N SER A 53 -8.85 -4.17 -5.35
CA SER A 53 -8.53 -2.91 -6.00
C SER A 53 -7.03 -2.71 -6.11
N GLY A 54 -6.64 -1.84 -7.04
CA GLY A 54 -5.28 -1.37 -7.21
C GLY A 54 -4.90 -1.16 -8.66
N TRP A 55 -3.62 -1.25 -8.95
CA TRP A 55 -3.10 -1.07 -10.30
C TRP A 55 -2.02 -2.09 -10.62
N LEU A 56 -1.95 -2.43 -11.90
CA LEU A 56 -0.97 -3.33 -12.45
C LEU A 56 -0.33 -2.67 -13.67
N SER A 57 0.98 -2.74 -13.75
CA SER A 57 1.77 -2.28 -14.88
C SER A 57 2.46 -3.48 -15.49
N PHE A 58 1.99 -3.88 -16.66
CA PHE A 58 2.62 -4.87 -17.51
C PHE A 58 3.57 -4.18 -18.49
N GLN A 59 4.42 -4.96 -19.14
CA GLN A 59 5.38 -4.45 -20.12
C GLN A 59 4.72 -3.62 -21.24
N SER A 60 3.52 -4.00 -21.69
CA SER A 60 2.86 -3.37 -22.83
C SER A 60 1.67 -2.47 -22.45
N CYS A 61 1.20 -2.50 -21.20
CA CYS A 61 0.01 -1.76 -20.80
C CYS A 61 -0.13 -1.62 -19.28
N ASN A 62 -0.99 -0.69 -18.86
CA ASN A 62 -1.37 -0.51 -17.46
C ASN A 62 -2.86 -0.83 -17.28
N TYR A 63 -3.19 -1.43 -16.14
CA TYR A 63 -4.55 -1.73 -15.73
C TYR A 63 -4.85 -1.15 -14.36
N ILE A 64 -6.08 -0.69 -14.21
CA ILE A 64 -6.66 -0.36 -12.91
C ILE A 64 -7.64 -1.47 -12.57
N LEU A 65 -7.44 -2.10 -11.41
CA LEU A 65 -8.34 -3.07 -10.85
C LEU A 65 -9.34 -2.34 -9.94
N HIS A 66 -10.63 -2.47 -10.27
CA HIS A 66 -11.73 -1.99 -9.44
C HIS A 66 -12.46 -3.18 -8.78
N ALA A 67 -13.17 -2.89 -7.70
CA ALA A 67 -13.94 -3.90 -6.98
C ALA A 67 -14.89 -4.66 -7.91
N GLY A 68 -14.89 -5.99 -7.82
CA GLY A 68 -15.72 -6.87 -8.64
C GLY A 68 -15.21 -7.11 -10.07
N LYS A 69 -14.10 -6.49 -10.49
CA LYS A 69 -13.43 -6.83 -11.76
C LYS A 69 -12.49 -8.02 -11.56
N LYS A 70 -12.33 -8.82 -12.63
CA LYS A 70 -11.37 -9.92 -12.64
C LYS A 70 -9.95 -9.37 -12.77
N LEU A 71 -9.01 -10.05 -12.13
CA LEU A 71 -7.59 -9.79 -12.30
C LEU A 71 -7.21 -9.97 -13.78
N PRO A 72 -6.48 -9.03 -14.41
CA PRO A 72 -6.00 -9.20 -15.77
C PRO A 72 -4.97 -10.34 -15.84
N THR A 73 -4.97 -11.08 -16.95
CA THR A 73 -4.05 -12.20 -17.18
C THR A 73 -2.84 -11.79 -18.02
N MET A 74 -1.73 -12.50 -17.85
CA MET A 74 -0.59 -12.38 -18.77
C MET A 74 -0.93 -13.04 -20.10
N THR A 75 -0.70 -12.32 -21.18
CA THR A 75 -0.89 -12.76 -22.58
C THR A 75 0.22 -12.15 -23.42
N ASP A 76 0.39 -12.59 -24.67
CA ASP A 76 1.35 -11.99 -25.59
C ASP A 76 1.11 -10.49 -25.83
N ALA A 77 -0.15 -10.05 -25.71
CA ALA A 77 -0.52 -8.64 -25.87
C ALA A 77 -0.16 -7.78 -24.64
N THR A 78 -0.24 -8.33 -23.43
CA THR A 78 0.06 -7.59 -22.20
C THR A 78 1.53 -7.68 -21.81
N GLY A 79 2.17 -8.82 -22.09
CA GLY A 79 3.52 -9.15 -21.67
C GLY A 79 3.60 -9.56 -20.20
N VAL A 80 4.78 -9.44 -19.60
CA VAL A 80 5.01 -9.77 -18.19
C VAL A 80 4.57 -8.63 -17.28
N LEU A 81 4.08 -8.98 -16.08
CA LEU A 81 3.84 -7.99 -15.03
C LEU A 81 5.19 -7.38 -14.59
N LEU A 82 5.30 -6.06 -14.55
CA LEU A 82 6.48 -5.36 -14.08
C LEU A 82 6.28 -4.81 -12.67
N ASN A 83 5.19 -4.09 -12.43
CA ASN A 83 4.90 -3.50 -11.14
C ASN A 83 3.42 -3.63 -10.81
N ALA A 84 3.09 -3.71 -9.53
CA ALA A 84 1.70 -3.62 -9.09
C ALA A 84 1.63 -3.05 -7.68
N GLU A 85 0.52 -2.41 -7.34
CA GLU A 85 0.08 -2.22 -5.97
C GLU A 85 -1.38 -2.56 -5.86
N LEU A 86 -1.70 -3.47 -4.95
CA LEU A 86 -3.02 -4.08 -4.84
C LEU A 86 -3.40 -4.23 -3.37
N VAL A 87 -4.69 -4.23 -3.08
CA VAL A 87 -5.24 -4.46 -1.74
C VAL A 87 -6.41 -5.43 -1.81
N ASN A 88 -6.53 -6.32 -0.83
CA ASN A 88 -7.64 -7.28 -0.75
C ASN A 88 -8.74 -6.79 0.21
N ASN A 89 -9.79 -7.60 0.37
CA ASN A 89 -10.94 -7.25 1.21
C ASN A 89 -10.62 -7.15 2.71
N THR A 90 -9.54 -7.80 3.18
CA THR A 90 -9.07 -7.74 4.57
C THR A 90 -8.13 -6.55 4.83
N GLY A 91 -7.79 -5.78 3.80
CA GLY A 91 -6.90 -4.62 3.91
C GLY A 91 -5.41 -4.96 3.91
N VAL A 92 -5.05 -6.20 3.55
CA VAL A 92 -3.66 -6.57 3.24
C VAL A 92 -3.29 -5.96 1.90
N ALA A 93 -2.18 -5.24 1.87
CA ALA A 93 -1.66 -4.65 0.65
C ALA A 93 -0.45 -5.43 0.14
N LEU A 94 -0.31 -5.49 -1.17
CA LEU A 94 0.81 -6.13 -1.86
C LEU A 94 1.44 -5.12 -2.81
N GLN A 95 2.75 -4.96 -2.74
CA GLN A 95 3.54 -4.25 -3.73
C GLN A 95 4.42 -5.24 -4.48
N ILE A 96 4.44 -5.12 -5.80
CA ILE A 96 5.25 -5.92 -6.70
C ILE A 96 6.17 -4.96 -7.44
N ARG A 97 7.46 -5.29 -7.50
CA ARG A 97 8.47 -4.55 -8.24
C ARG A 97 9.36 -5.51 -9.02
N TYR A 98 9.44 -5.32 -10.33
CA TYR A 98 10.41 -6.03 -11.15
C TYR A 98 11.81 -5.52 -10.87
N TYR A 99 12.74 -6.46 -10.70
CA TYR A 99 14.15 -6.21 -10.48
C TYR A 99 14.91 -6.61 -11.75
N SER A 100 15.89 -5.79 -12.15
CA SER A 100 16.61 -5.93 -13.43
C SER A 100 17.36 -7.25 -13.59
N SER A 101 17.52 -8.04 -12.52
CA SER A 101 18.06 -9.40 -12.57
C SER A 101 17.06 -10.45 -13.07
N GLY A 102 15.85 -10.07 -13.50
CA GLY A 102 14.81 -11.01 -13.92
C GLY A 102 13.99 -11.59 -12.77
N SER A 103 14.02 -10.96 -11.59
CA SER A 103 13.21 -11.35 -10.43
C SER A 103 12.19 -10.27 -10.08
N TRP A 104 11.27 -10.58 -9.18
CA TRP A 104 10.28 -9.67 -8.65
C TRP A 104 10.41 -9.65 -7.13
N LEU A 105 10.55 -8.46 -6.56
CA LEU A 105 10.38 -8.26 -5.14
C LEU A 105 8.89 -8.12 -4.86
N ILE A 106 8.37 -9.02 -4.04
CA ILE A 106 7.00 -8.98 -3.54
C ILE A 106 7.07 -8.51 -2.10
N THR A 107 6.37 -7.43 -1.77
CA THR A 107 6.30 -6.89 -0.41
C THR A 107 4.85 -6.87 0.05
N LYS A 108 4.58 -7.58 1.14
CA LYS A 108 3.25 -7.69 1.74
C LYS A 108 3.20 -6.84 3.00
N PHE A 109 2.15 -6.04 3.12
CA PHE A 109 1.88 -5.16 4.26
C PHE A 109 0.61 -5.65 4.97
N THR A 110 0.75 -6.00 6.24
CA THR A 110 -0.37 -6.41 7.09
C THR A 110 -0.42 -5.51 8.31
N GLU A 111 -1.46 -4.69 8.39
CA GLU A 111 -1.73 -3.86 9.58
C GLU A 111 -2.18 -4.76 10.73
N THR A 112 -1.65 -4.52 11.93
CA THR A 112 -2.02 -5.25 13.14
C THR A 112 -2.55 -4.29 14.21
N PRO A 113 -3.46 -4.75 15.09
CA PRO A 113 -3.92 -3.93 16.21
C PRO A 113 -2.77 -3.63 17.15
N HIS A 114 -2.67 -2.38 17.60
CA HIS A 114 -1.66 -1.88 18.54
C HIS A 114 -0.22 -1.99 18.02
N GLY A 115 0.57 -0.95 18.23
CA GLY A 115 1.96 -0.92 17.78
C GLY A 115 2.57 0.46 17.92
N ASN A 116 3.71 0.64 17.27
CA ASN A 116 4.54 1.84 17.42
C ASN A 116 4.49 2.76 16.20
N TYR A 117 3.48 2.60 15.34
CA TYR A 117 3.31 3.46 14.17
C TYR A 117 2.10 4.38 14.31
N LEU A 118 2.30 5.64 13.96
CA LEU A 118 1.21 6.55 13.58
C LEU A 118 0.81 6.21 12.14
N LYS A 119 -0.46 6.42 11.81
CA LYS A 119 -0.99 6.12 10.49
C LYS A 119 -1.86 7.26 10.00
N ASP A 120 -1.71 7.67 8.75
CA ASP A 120 -2.69 8.50 8.06
C ASP A 120 -3.05 7.89 6.71
N THR A 121 -4.12 8.42 6.11
CA THR A 121 -4.58 8.01 4.78
C THR A 121 -4.54 9.21 3.85
N LEU A 122 -3.78 9.09 2.77
CA LEU A 122 -3.79 10.03 1.66
C LEU A 122 -4.81 9.62 0.62
N LYS A 123 -5.39 10.61 -0.05
CA LYS A 123 -6.32 10.45 -1.15
C LYS A 123 -5.70 11.07 -2.41
N PHE A 124 -5.45 10.28 -3.43
CA PHE A 124 -4.88 10.70 -4.71
C PHE A 124 -5.93 10.58 -5.81
N VAL A 125 -5.95 11.56 -6.72
CA VAL A 125 -6.79 11.54 -7.92
C VAL A 125 -6.21 10.54 -8.91
N VAL A 126 -7.06 9.70 -9.49
CA VAL A 126 -6.68 8.79 -10.57
C VAL A 126 -6.86 9.51 -11.90
N GLN A 127 -5.80 9.67 -12.68
CA GLN A 127 -5.89 10.32 -13.99
C GLN A 127 -6.79 9.49 -14.92
N GLY A 128 -7.78 10.14 -15.54
CA GLY A 128 -8.71 9.49 -16.47
C GLY A 128 -10.07 9.10 -15.86
N SER A 129 -10.27 9.36 -14.57
CA SER A 129 -11.58 9.25 -13.92
C SER A 129 -11.80 10.43 -12.98
N SER A 130 -12.87 11.18 -13.19
CA SER A 130 -13.24 12.31 -12.31
C SER A 130 -13.78 11.86 -10.96
N GLU A 131 -14.08 10.56 -10.80
CA GLU A 131 -14.74 10.01 -9.62
C GLU A 131 -13.89 8.96 -8.89
N ASP A 132 -12.82 8.45 -9.49
CA ASP A 132 -11.94 7.47 -8.85
C ASP A 132 -10.79 8.11 -8.09
N TYR A 133 -10.60 7.62 -6.87
CA TYR A 133 -9.50 8.00 -6.02
C TYR A 133 -8.79 6.76 -5.51
N TRP A 134 -7.47 6.86 -5.39
CA TRP A 134 -6.69 5.88 -4.64
C TRP A 134 -6.41 6.38 -3.25
N HIS A 135 -6.57 5.47 -2.30
CA HIS A 135 -6.22 5.73 -0.92
C HIS A 135 -4.88 5.05 -0.64
N TYR A 136 -3.98 5.76 0.01
CA TYR A 136 -2.71 5.20 0.47
C TYR A 136 -2.62 5.40 1.97
N LYS A 137 -2.34 4.32 2.70
CA LYS A 137 -1.97 4.42 4.11
C LYS A 137 -0.48 4.73 4.18
N ARG A 138 -0.09 5.72 4.99
CA ARG A 138 1.31 5.92 5.36
C ARG A 138 1.47 5.60 6.83
N PHE A 139 2.58 4.97 7.14
CA PHE A 139 2.98 4.60 8.48
C PHE A 139 4.19 5.42 8.86
N TRP A 140 4.17 5.93 10.08
CA TRP A 140 5.19 6.84 10.59
C TRP A 140 5.71 6.30 11.91
N HIS A 141 7.03 6.30 12.08
CA HIS A 141 7.63 5.97 13.37
C HIS A 141 8.18 7.23 14.04
N ILE A 142 8.39 7.14 15.35
CA ILE A 142 9.07 8.18 16.13
C ILE A 142 10.55 7.83 16.21
N ASP A 143 11.37 8.74 15.71
CA ASP A 143 12.80 8.80 15.91
C ASP A 143 13.14 9.85 16.98
N LEU A 144 14.08 9.54 17.87
CA LEU A 144 14.40 10.41 19.01
C LEU A 144 15.16 11.67 18.61
N GLU A 145 15.89 11.64 17.49
CA GLU A 145 16.71 12.75 17.02
C GLU A 145 15.97 13.59 15.96
N GLN A 146 15.20 12.92 15.10
CA GLN A 146 14.58 13.51 13.92
C GLN A 146 13.06 13.72 14.06
N GLY A 147 12.44 13.21 15.13
CA GLY A 147 11.01 13.35 15.36
C GLY A 147 10.18 12.31 14.58
N ILE A 148 9.15 12.73 13.84
CA ILE A 148 8.26 11.80 13.13
C ILE A 148 8.79 11.56 11.70
N LEU A 149 9.12 10.31 11.38
CA LEU A 149 9.65 9.93 10.07
C LEU A 149 8.69 9.00 9.31
N PRO A 150 8.55 9.18 7.97
CA PRO A 150 7.82 8.22 7.16
C PRO A 150 8.56 6.88 7.15
N TYR A 151 7.84 5.80 7.44
CA TYR A 151 8.41 4.46 7.50
C TYR A 151 8.01 3.62 6.28
N ALA A 152 6.71 3.57 5.99
CA ALA A 152 6.18 2.78 4.88
C ALA A 152 4.91 3.42 4.32
N ALA A 153 4.58 3.11 3.08
CA ALA A 153 3.30 3.44 2.50
C ALA A 153 2.81 2.31 1.61
N CYS A 154 1.52 2.04 1.64
CA CYS A 154 0.90 1.02 0.80
C CYS A 154 -0.52 1.44 0.41
N LEU A 155 -1.01 0.85 -0.68
CA LEU A 155 -2.40 1.04 -1.11
C LEU A 155 -3.37 0.64 0.02
N ALA A 156 -4.46 1.39 0.11
CA ALA A 156 -5.54 1.21 1.06
C ALA A 156 -6.85 0.95 0.32
N ARG A 157 -7.77 0.26 1.01
CA ARG A 157 -9.14 0.04 0.54
C ARG A 157 -9.90 1.35 0.40
#